data_AF-A0A2T2VNJ8-F1
#
_entry.id   AF-A0A2T2VNJ8-F1
#
_cell.length_a   1.000
_cell.length_b   1.000
_cell.length_c   1.000
_cell.angle_alpha   90.00
_cell.angle_beta   90.00
_cell.angle_gamma   90.00
#
_symmetry.space_group_name_H-M   'P 1'
#
loop_
_entity.id
_entity.type
_entity.pdbx_description
1 polymer ?
#
loop_
_entity_poly.entity_id
_entity_poly.type
_entity_poly.pdbx_seq_one_letter_code
_entity_poly.pdbx_strand_id
1 'polypeptide(L)'
;MNAPLHKVPTAQDIESAAQRIAPFINRTPSFSSLRFNELSGGDYIFKGEHLQLTGAFKARGAMNAVLVNKESAADSGVITHSSGNHGAALAWAASQVGAKAFIIMPSNAPKSKIAAVEHYGGIITFCEPNLEARETTASKVQKETGAHLIHPYDNYDIIAGQATATYELLKDNPEIEHLFVPVGGGGLLSGAALANYFFGNAKIYGCEPELARDAHDGFLTGKRVIVNNSDTIADGLKTSLGKKNFPIIKSYVSQIILLTEKEIENGWHTCLETTKQFIEPSAATGVAAALKTQLTGKCGILLCGGNMDVRKFALR
;
A
#
# COMPACT_ATOMS: atom_id res chain seq x y z
N MET A 1 17.65 -16.72 1.66
CA MET A 1 16.89 -17.75 0.91
C MET A 1 15.86 -17.06 0.03
N ASN A 2 15.80 -17.40 -1.26
CA ASN A 2 14.80 -16.87 -2.20
C ASN A 2 13.66 -17.91 -2.35
N ALA A 3 12.89 -18.11 -1.28
CA ALA A 3 11.77 -19.03 -1.28
C ALA A 3 10.49 -18.28 -0.88
N PRO A 4 9.33 -18.61 -1.47
CA PRO A 4 8.05 -18.00 -1.12
C PRO A 4 7.71 -18.16 0.36
N LEU A 5 7.16 -17.10 0.95
CA LEU A 5 6.74 -17.12 2.34
C LEU A 5 5.35 -17.74 2.51
N HIS A 6 5.28 -18.79 3.32
CA HIS A 6 4.02 -19.47 3.68
C HIS A 6 3.53 -19.16 5.10
N LYS A 7 4.29 -18.36 5.85
CA LYS A 7 3.99 -17.93 7.22
C LYS A 7 4.26 -16.44 7.38
N VAL A 8 3.81 -15.87 8.50
CA VAL A 8 4.05 -14.47 8.85
C VAL A 8 5.55 -14.14 8.74
N PRO A 9 5.94 -13.06 8.03
CA PRO A 9 7.34 -12.67 7.86
C PRO A 9 8.05 -12.42 9.20
N THR A 10 9.29 -12.91 9.30
CA THR A 10 10.21 -12.64 10.41
C THR A 10 11.06 -11.40 10.15
N ALA A 11 11.82 -10.95 11.15
CA ALA A 11 12.81 -9.88 10.99
C ALA A 11 13.77 -10.15 9.80
N GLN A 12 14.31 -11.38 9.74
CA GLN A 12 15.22 -11.80 8.67
C GLN A 12 14.55 -11.75 7.29
N ASP A 13 13.25 -12.06 7.20
CA ASP A 13 12.52 -12.01 5.93
C ASP A 13 12.37 -10.57 5.44
N ILE A 14 12.14 -9.61 6.35
CA ILE A 14 12.05 -8.18 6.04
C ILE A 14 13.41 -7.62 5.60
N GLU A 15 14.48 -7.96 6.33
CA GLU A 15 15.85 -7.56 5.94
C GLU A 15 16.25 -8.15 4.59
N SER A 16 15.92 -9.43 4.37
CA SER A 16 16.16 -10.10 3.09
C SER A 16 15.35 -9.47 1.96
N ALA A 17 14.08 -9.08 2.22
CA ALA A 17 13.27 -8.36 1.26
C ALA A 17 13.89 -6.99 0.93
N ALA A 18 14.35 -6.24 1.92
CA ALA A 18 15.01 -4.95 1.73
C ALA A 18 16.27 -5.09 0.86
N GLN A 19 17.14 -6.05 1.16
CA GLN A 19 18.34 -6.32 0.36
C GLN A 19 18.00 -6.76 -1.07
N ARG A 20 16.99 -7.62 -1.23
CA ARG A 20 16.56 -8.19 -2.51
C ARG A 20 16.05 -7.12 -3.48
N ILE A 21 15.26 -6.17 -2.99
CA ILE A 21 14.63 -5.15 -3.83
C ILE A 21 15.47 -3.88 -4.01
N ALA A 22 16.46 -3.63 -3.14
CA ALA A 22 17.27 -2.41 -3.14
C ALA A 22 17.87 -2.03 -4.51
N PRO A 23 18.33 -2.95 -5.38
CA PRO A 23 18.86 -2.59 -6.70
C PRO A 23 17.79 -2.07 -7.69
N PHE A 24 16.51 -2.28 -7.38
CA PHE A 24 15.40 -2.02 -8.30
C PHE A 24 14.53 -0.85 -7.87
N ILE A 25 14.42 -0.56 -6.57
CA ILE A 25 13.52 0.47 -6.04
C ILE A 25 14.27 1.73 -5.59
N ASN A 26 13.54 2.83 -5.46
CA ASN A 26 14.05 4.02 -4.81
C ASN A 26 14.11 3.80 -3.29
N ARG A 27 15.21 4.21 -2.66
CA ARG A 27 15.21 4.53 -1.24
C ARG A 27 14.56 5.91 -1.06
N THR A 28 13.24 5.92 -0.84
CA THR A 28 12.46 7.16 -0.79
C THR A 28 12.89 8.07 0.37
N PRO A 29 12.82 9.40 0.22
CA PRO A 29 13.24 10.33 1.26
C PRO A 29 12.30 10.28 2.47
N SER A 30 12.89 10.54 3.63
CA SER A 30 12.18 10.95 4.85
C SER A 30 12.41 12.44 5.04
N PHE A 31 11.34 13.22 5.23
CA PHE A 31 11.43 14.68 5.33
C PHE A 31 10.42 15.22 6.33
N SER A 32 10.62 16.45 6.81
CA SER A 32 9.70 17.15 7.71
C SER A 32 9.17 18.44 7.06
N SER A 33 8.14 19.03 7.66
CA SER A 33 7.64 20.36 7.25
C SER A 33 7.38 21.19 8.50
N LEU A 34 8.10 22.30 8.64
CA LEU A 34 7.93 23.23 9.75
C LEU A 34 6.48 23.74 9.81
N ARG A 35 5.92 24.14 8.67
CA ARG A 35 4.54 24.63 8.58
C ARG A 35 3.52 23.55 8.95
N PHE A 36 3.75 22.30 8.58
CA PHE A 36 2.86 21.20 9.01
C PHE A 36 2.95 20.97 10.51
N ASN A 37 4.16 20.96 11.06
CA ASN A 37 4.40 20.79 12.50
C ASN A 37 3.71 21.90 13.32
N GLU A 38 3.80 23.16 12.89
CA GLU A 38 3.10 24.29 13.50
C GLU A 38 1.57 24.11 13.50
N LEU A 39 0.99 23.65 12.38
CA LEU A 39 -0.45 23.43 12.24
C LEU A 39 -0.98 22.24 13.04
N SER A 40 -0.18 21.19 13.17
CA SER A 40 -0.56 19.92 13.82
C SER A 40 -0.12 19.81 15.28
N GLY A 41 0.68 20.76 15.77
CA GLY A 41 1.14 20.79 17.17
C GLY A 41 2.13 19.67 17.53
N GLY A 42 2.83 19.09 16.56
CA GLY A 42 3.72 17.94 16.76
C GLY A 42 4.95 17.95 15.84
N ASP A 43 5.80 16.92 15.96
CA ASP A 43 7.02 16.77 15.16
C ASP A 43 6.88 15.59 14.19
N TYR A 44 6.60 15.90 12.93
CA TYR A 44 6.26 14.89 11.92
C TYR A 44 7.36 14.67 10.88
N ILE A 45 7.63 13.40 10.62
CA ILE A 45 8.45 12.90 9.52
C ILE A 45 7.55 12.16 8.53
N PHE A 46 7.63 12.55 7.27
CA PHE A 46 6.94 11.94 6.16
C PHE A 46 7.86 10.98 5.42
N LYS A 47 7.42 9.74 5.21
CA LYS A 47 8.08 8.79 4.32
C LYS A 47 7.42 8.86 2.94
N GLY A 48 8.17 9.38 1.96
CA GLY A 48 7.65 9.73 0.63
C GLY A 48 7.47 8.55 -0.33
N GLU A 49 6.60 7.59 -0.02
CA GLU A 49 6.33 6.44 -0.91
C GLU A 49 5.57 6.82 -2.19
N HIS A 50 5.00 8.02 -2.28
CA HIS A 50 4.51 8.62 -3.53
C HIS A 50 5.63 8.91 -4.53
N LEU A 51 6.88 8.99 -4.08
CA LEU A 51 8.08 9.16 -4.91
C LEU A 51 8.75 7.82 -5.26
N GLN A 52 8.15 6.70 -4.87
CA GLN A 52 8.62 5.39 -5.28
C GLN A 52 8.38 5.18 -6.79
N LEU A 53 9.10 4.23 -7.39
CA LEU A 53 8.77 3.72 -8.71
C LEU A 53 7.29 3.35 -8.79
N THR A 54 6.71 3.56 -9.97
CA THR A 54 5.27 3.37 -10.21
C THR A 54 4.37 4.31 -9.39
N GLY A 55 4.94 5.28 -8.68
CA GLY A 55 4.24 6.33 -7.94
C GLY A 55 3.63 5.89 -6.60
N ALA A 56 3.99 4.70 -6.09
CA ALA A 56 3.45 4.18 -4.83
C ALA A 56 4.32 3.09 -4.20
N PHE A 57 4.10 2.83 -2.91
CA PHE A 57 4.79 1.78 -2.15
C PHE A 57 4.68 0.37 -2.76
N LYS A 58 3.67 0.14 -3.61
CA LYS A 58 3.36 -1.17 -4.19
C LYS A 58 4.52 -1.79 -4.96
N ALA A 59 5.42 -0.98 -5.53
CA ALA A 59 6.65 -1.43 -6.17
C ALA A 59 7.47 -2.36 -5.25
N ARG A 60 7.52 -2.09 -3.94
CA ARG A 60 8.35 -2.84 -2.98
C ARG A 60 7.93 -4.30 -2.91
N GLY A 61 6.68 -4.57 -2.56
CA GLY A 61 6.16 -5.93 -2.45
C GLY A 61 5.97 -6.60 -3.80
N ALA A 62 5.62 -5.86 -4.86
CA ALA A 62 5.54 -6.46 -6.19
C ALA A 62 6.91 -6.98 -6.64
N MET A 63 7.96 -6.17 -6.52
CA MET A 63 9.33 -6.60 -6.83
C MET A 63 9.77 -7.75 -5.94
N ASN A 64 9.48 -7.67 -4.63
CA ASN A 64 9.84 -8.73 -3.71
C ASN A 64 9.19 -10.07 -4.09
N ALA A 65 7.88 -10.07 -4.32
CA ALA A 65 7.13 -11.27 -4.69
C ALA A 65 7.57 -11.84 -6.04
N VAL A 66 7.82 -10.98 -7.04
CA VAL A 66 8.33 -11.40 -8.35
C VAL A 66 9.72 -12.02 -8.23
N LEU A 67 10.65 -11.42 -7.49
CA LEU A 67 12.00 -11.95 -7.34
C LEU A 67 12.05 -13.26 -6.55
N VAL A 68 11.19 -13.42 -5.54
CA VAL A 68 11.05 -14.66 -4.78
C VAL A 68 10.45 -15.78 -5.63
N ASN A 69 9.55 -15.44 -6.55
CA ASN A 69 8.91 -16.40 -7.46
C ASN A 69 9.53 -16.38 -8.87
N LYS A 70 10.78 -15.90 -9.02
CA LYS A 70 11.39 -15.62 -10.34
C LYS A 70 11.39 -16.83 -11.26
N GLU A 71 11.69 -18.02 -10.75
CA GLU A 71 11.69 -19.25 -11.55
C GLU A 71 10.29 -19.58 -12.09
N SER A 72 9.27 -19.57 -11.23
CA SER A 72 7.87 -19.79 -11.66
C SER A 72 7.35 -18.67 -12.57
N ALA A 73 7.81 -17.44 -12.37
CA ALA A 73 7.40 -16.28 -13.16
C ALA A 73 8.07 -16.21 -14.54
N ALA A 74 9.27 -16.79 -14.69
CA ALA A 74 10.03 -16.74 -15.93
C ALA A 74 9.30 -17.47 -17.08
N ASP A 75 8.72 -18.64 -16.79
CA ASP A 75 8.07 -19.47 -17.82
C ASP A 75 6.64 -19.01 -18.10
N SER A 76 5.83 -18.86 -17.04
CA SER A 76 4.38 -18.66 -17.18
C SER A 76 3.92 -17.22 -16.92
N GLY A 77 4.82 -16.35 -16.46
CA GLY A 77 4.48 -15.00 -16.03
C GLY A 77 3.77 -14.95 -14.67
N VAL A 78 3.32 -13.75 -14.32
CA VAL A 78 2.59 -13.44 -13.09
C VAL A 78 1.22 -12.86 -13.40
N ILE A 79 0.26 -13.04 -12.50
CA ILE A 79 -1.10 -12.54 -12.66
C ILE A 79 -1.58 -11.83 -11.39
N THR A 80 -2.41 -10.79 -11.53
CA THR A 80 -3.17 -10.18 -10.44
C THR A 80 -4.51 -9.64 -10.90
N HIS A 81 -5.45 -9.49 -9.97
CA HIS A 81 -6.66 -8.70 -10.15
C HIS A 81 -6.53 -7.35 -9.42
N SER A 82 -6.02 -6.33 -10.12
CA SER A 82 -5.94 -4.97 -9.57
C SER A 82 -6.01 -3.93 -10.67
N SER A 83 -6.85 -2.93 -10.45
CA SER A 83 -7.11 -1.87 -11.41
C SER A 83 -6.33 -0.59 -11.14
N GLY A 84 -5.32 -0.61 -10.26
CA GLY A 84 -4.58 0.58 -9.83
C GLY A 84 -3.12 0.30 -9.46
N ASN A 85 -2.64 0.90 -8.37
CA ASN A 85 -1.21 0.95 -8.02
C ASN A 85 -0.53 -0.44 -8.03
N HIS A 86 -1.22 -1.50 -7.60
CA HIS A 86 -0.64 -2.85 -7.64
C HIS A 86 -0.53 -3.44 -9.05
N GLY A 87 -1.49 -3.17 -9.94
CA GLY A 87 -1.42 -3.65 -11.33
C GLY A 87 -0.21 -3.06 -12.06
N ALA A 88 0.00 -1.75 -11.92
CA ALA A 88 1.17 -1.07 -12.48
C ALA A 88 2.48 -1.55 -11.83
N ALA A 89 2.50 -1.71 -10.50
CA ALA A 89 3.65 -2.23 -9.78
C ALA A 89 4.03 -3.66 -10.20
N LEU A 90 3.05 -4.53 -10.42
CA LEU A 90 3.31 -5.91 -10.86
C LEU A 90 3.81 -5.96 -12.31
N ALA A 91 3.21 -5.17 -13.20
CA ALA A 91 3.68 -5.05 -14.58
C ALA A 91 5.13 -4.54 -14.65
N TRP A 92 5.43 -3.49 -13.87
CA TRP A 92 6.79 -2.98 -13.73
C TRP A 92 7.76 -4.03 -13.17
N ALA A 93 7.40 -4.69 -12.07
CA ALA A 93 8.27 -5.70 -11.45
C ALA A 93 8.54 -6.90 -12.37
N ALA A 94 7.53 -7.37 -13.10
CA ALA A 94 7.69 -8.46 -14.06
C ALA A 94 8.62 -8.07 -15.22
N SER A 95 8.53 -6.83 -15.72
CA SER A 95 9.40 -6.35 -16.80
C SER A 95 10.87 -6.27 -16.35
N GLN A 96 11.15 -5.99 -15.08
CA GLN A 96 12.52 -5.98 -14.55
C GLN A 96 13.21 -7.36 -14.59
N VAL A 97 12.43 -8.45 -14.68
CA VAL A 97 12.96 -9.81 -14.74
C VAL A 97 12.67 -10.52 -16.06
N GLY A 98 12.13 -9.81 -17.05
CA GLY A 98 11.77 -10.37 -18.36
C GLY A 98 10.53 -11.29 -18.35
N ALA A 99 9.69 -11.20 -17.32
CA ALA A 99 8.47 -12.00 -17.19
C ALA A 99 7.24 -11.26 -17.76
N LYS A 100 6.22 -12.03 -18.16
CA LYS A 100 4.91 -11.48 -18.54
C LYS A 100 4.10 -11.13 -17.28
N ALA A 101 3.31 -10.07 -17.34
CA ALA A 101 2.34 -9.72 -16.29
C ALA A 101 0.93 -9.64 -16.87
N PHE A 102 0.04 -10.51 -16.41
CA PHE A 102 -1.38 -10.51 -16.75
C PHE A 102 -2.16 -9.71 -15.70
N ILE A 103 -2.83 -8.64 -16.11
CA ILE A 103 -3.49 -7.71 -15.19
C ILE A 103 -5.00 -7.70 -15.47
N ILE A 104 -5.78 -8.20 -14.52
CA ILE A 104 -7.24 -8.19 -14.61
C ILE A 104 -7.76 -6.84 -14.08
N MET A 105 -8.42 -6.09 -14.96
CA MET A 105 -8.93 -4.75 -14.67
C MET A 105 -10.44 -4.68 -14.97
N PRO A 106 -11.25 -4.00 -14.16
CA PRO A 106 -12.63 -3.73 -14.49
C PRO A 106 -12.71 -2.80 -15.71
N SER A 107 -13.75 -2.95 -16.53
CA SER A 107 -14.00 -2.13 -17.72
C SER A 107 -14.14 -0.64 -17.41
N ASN A 108 -14.51 -0.28 -16.18
CA ASN A 108 -14.62 1.10 -15.70
C ASN A 108 -13.35 1.63 -15.00
N ALA A 109 -12.21 0.93 -15.10
CA ALA A 109 -10.96 1.40 -14.50
C ALA A 109 -10.58 2.79 -15.03
N PRO A 110 -10.05 3.69 -14.18
CA PRO A 110 -9.59 5.00 -14.63
C PRO A 110 -8.56 4.88 -15.75
N LYS A 111 -8.72 5.70 -16.80
CA LYS A 111 -7.82 5.70 -17.98
C LYS A 111 -6.35 5.87 -17.62
N SER A 112 -6.04 6.68 -16.61
CA SER A 112 -4.67 6.87 -16.12
C SER A 112 -4.06 5.57 -15.58
N LYS A 113 -4.86 4.72 -14.94
CA LYS A 113 -4.41 3.44 -14.38
C LYS A 113 -4.23 2.37 -15.45
N ILE A 114 -5.10 2.38 -16.48
CA ILE A 114 -4.94 1.53 -17.68
C ILE A 114 -3.63 1.89 -18.37
N ALA A 115 -3.43 3.18 -18.67
CA ALA A 115 -2.22 3.67 -19.34
C ALA A 115 -0.94 3.33 -18.56
N ALA A 116 -0.97 3.40 -17.21
CA ALA A 116 0.17 3.02 -16.38
C ALA A 116 0.52 1.52 -16.51
N VAL A 117 -0.48 0.64 -16.58
CA VAL A 117 -0.26 -0.80 -16.78
C VAL A 117 0.30 -1.09 -18.17
N GLU A 118 -0.28 -0.48 -19.21
CA GLU A 118 0.17 -0.60 -20.60
C GLU A 118 1.61 -0.10 -20.77
N HIS A 119 1.96 1.03 -20.14
CA HIS A 119 3.30 1.61 -20.17
C HIS A 119 4.37 0.63 -19.69
N TYR A 120 4.08 -0.18 -18.67
CA TYR A 120 5.00 -1.19 -18.16
C TYR A 120 4.88 -2.56 -18.85
N GLY A 121 4.11 -2.66 -19.93
CA GLY A 121 3.95 -3.89 -20.71
C GLY A 121 3.01 -4.92 -20.09
N GLY A 122 2.11 -4.50 -19.20
CA GLY A 122 1.08 -5.38 -18.64
C GLY A 122 0.06 -5.82 -19.70
N ILE A 123 -0.26 -7.11 -19.72
CA ILE A 123 -1.26 -7.72 -20.59
C ILE A 123 -2.62 -7.61 -19.90
N ILE A 124 -3.43 -6.64 -20.32
CA ILE A 124 -4.70 -6.35 -19.66
C ILE A 124 -5.80 -7.29 -20.16
N THR A 125 -6.57 -7.84 -19.22
CA THR A 125 -7.86 -8.49 -19.52
C THR A 125 -8.96 -7.76 -18.77
N PHE A 126 -9.94 -7.22 -19.50
CA PHE A 126 -11.06 -6.50 -18.91
C PHE A 126 -12.12 -7.44 -18.35
N CYS A 127 -12.75 -7.05 -17.24
CA CYS A 127 -13.88 -7.75 -16.62
C CYS A 127 -14.97 -6.78 -16.17
N GLU A 128 -16.11 -7.30 -15.71
CA GLU A 128 -17.14 -6.49 -15.06
C GLU A 128 -16.63 -5.87 -13.74
N PRO A 129 -17.17 -4.70 -13.31
CA PRO A 129 -16.67 -3.95 -12.17
C PRO A 129 -17.14 -4.49 -10.81
N ASN A 130 -17.07 -5.82 -10.62
CA ASN A 130 -17.40 -6.48 -9.37
C ASN A 130 -16.33 -7.52 -8.99
N LEU A 131 -16.33 -7.97 -7.74
CA LEU A 131 -15.29 -8.87 -7.21
C LEU A 131 -15.35 -10.27 -7.88
N GLU A 132 -16.55 -10.82 -8.05
CA GLU A 132 -16.76 -12.12 -8.66
C GLU A 132 -16.18 -12.19 -10.08
N ALA A 133 -16.45 -11.18 -10.91
CA ALA A 133 -15.92 -11.08 -12.26
C ALA A 133 -14.40 -10.99 -12.29
N ARG A 134 -13.79 -10.29 -11.33
CA ARG A 134 -12.33 -10.20 -11.20
C ARG A 134 -11.72 -11.55 -10.86
N GLU A 135 -12.27 -12.25 -9.88
CA GLU A 135 -11.75 -13.55 -9.42
C GLU A 135 -11.95 -14.65 -10.46
N THR A 136 -13.12 -14.69 -11.11
CA THR A 136 -13.42 -15.65 -12.17
C THR A 136 -12.57 -15.42 -13.41
N THR A 137 -12.40 -14.15 -13.84
CA THR A 137 -11.52 -13.80 -14.96
C THR A 137 -10.06 -14.11 -14.65
N ALA A 138 -9.57 -13.77 -13.45
CA ALA A 138 -8.22 -14.12 -13.02
C ALA A 138 -8.00 -15.64 -13.02
N SER A 139 -8.97 -16.41 -12.52
CA SER A 139 -8.91 -17.88 -12.52
C SER A 139 -8.88 -18.46 -13.93
N LYS A 140 -9.64 -17.88 -14.87
CA LYS A 140 -9.63 -18.29 -16.27
C LYS A 140 -8.26 -18.04 -16.91
N VAL A 141 -7.76 -16.81 -16.83
CA VAL A 141 -6.45 -16.45 -17.41
C VAL A 141 -5.32 -17.27 -16.76
N GLN A 142 -5.39 -17.50 -15.45
CA GLN A 142 -4.43 -18.36 -14.75
C GLN A 142 -4.44 -19.81 -15.28
N LYS A 143 -5.61 -20.40 -15.54
CA LYS A 143 -5.72 -21.75 -16.13
C LYS A 143 -5.16 -21.80 -17.55
N GLU A 144 -5.35 -20.74 -18.34
CA GLU A 144 -4.89 -20.67 -19.74
C GLU A 144 -3.38 -20.42 -19.85
N THR A 145 -2.80 -19.64 -18.93
CA THR A 145 -1.41 -19.18 -19.03
C THR A 145 -0.45 -19.91 -18.08
N GLY A 146 -0.97 -20.54 -17.03
CA GLY A 146 -0.16 -21.05 -15.92
C GLY A 146 0.44 -19.97 -15.02
N ALA A 147 0.06 -18.70 -15.20
CA ALA A 147 0.68 -17.57 -14.50
C ALA A 147 0.52 -17.67 -12.97
N HIS A 148 1.56 -17.25 -12.25
CA HIS A 148 1.57 -17.25 -10.79
C HIS A 148 0.78 -16.07 -10.22
N LEU A 149 -0.25 -16.34 -9.39
CA LEU A 149 -1.10 -15.30 -8.82
C LEU A 149 -0.39 -14.57 -7.67
N ILE A 150 -0.10 -13.28 -7.86
CA ILE A 150 0.45 -12.39 -6.84
C ILE A 150 -0.66 -11.44 -6.33
N HIS A 151 -1.31 -11.84 -5.24
CA HIS A 151 -2.38 -11.06 -4.63
C HIS A 151 -1.88 -9.67 -4.17
N PRO A 152 -2.66 -8.59 -4.35
CA PRO A 152 -2.23 -7.20 -4.05
C PRO A 152 -1.87 -6.87 -2.59
N TYR A 153 -2.13 -7.77 -1.64
CA TYR A 153 -1.92 -7.53 -0.20
C TYR A 153 -1.98 -8.81 0.65
N ASP A 154 -2.84 -9.77 0.30
CA ASP A 154 -3.04 -11.03 1.05
C ASP A 154 -1.99 -12.11 0.69
N ASN A 155 -0.72 -11.71 0.66
CA ASN A 155 0.43 -12.53 0.30
C ASN A 155 1.62 -12.13 1.20
N TYR A 156 2.32 -13.11 1.79
CA TYR A 156 3.40 -12.81 2.75
C TYR A 156 4.65 -12.22 2.10
N ASP A 157 4.96 -12.59 0.85
CA ASP A 157 6.05 -11.95 0.09
C ASP A 157 5.72 -10.48 -0.19
N ILE A 158 4.45 -10.20 -0.49
CA ILE A 158 3.96 -8.83 -0.63
C ILE A 158 4.14 -8.08 0.69
N ILE A 159 3.63 -8.61 1.81
CA ILE A 159 3.73 -8.00 3.14
C ILE A 159 5.19 -7.72 3.53
N ALA A 160 6.10 -8.69 3.34
CA ALA A 160 7.51 -8.54 3.64
C ALA A 160 8.16 -7.41 2.81
N GLY A 161 7.83 -7.31 1.52
CA GLY A 161 8.30 -6.19 0.72
C GLY A 161 7.71 -4.85 1.16
N GLN A 162 6.43 -4.79 1.55
CA GLN A 162 5.83 -3.54 2.02
C GLN A 162 6.40 -3.07 3.35
N ALA A 163 6.80 -4.01 4.22
CA ALA A 163 7.45 -3.73 5.49
C ALA A 163 8.75 -2.92 5.32
N THR A 164 9.41 -3.03 4.16
CA THR A 164 10.69 -2.35 3.90
C THR A 164 10.58 -0.82 3.94
N ALA A 165 9.42 -0.24 3.62
CA ALA A 165 9.20 1.20 3.73
C ALA A 165 9.32 1.69 5.17
N THR A 166 8.67 0.98 6.10
CA THR A 166 8.72 1.27 7.54
C THR A 166 10.07 0.87 8.14
N TYR A 167 10.68 -0.22 7.70
CA TYR A 167 12.02 -0.60 8.10
C TYR A 167 13.04 0.51 7.79
N GLU A 168 13.02 1.07 6.58
CA GLU A 168 13.87 2.22 6.23
C GLU A 168 13.58 3.43 7.12
N LEU A 169 12.29 3.76 7.31
CA LEU A 169 11.88 4.92 8.12
C LEU A 169 12.39 4.82 9.56
N LEU A 170 12.18 3.67 10.22
CA LEU A 170 12.58 3.44 11.61
C LEU A 170 14.10 3.32 11.76
N LYS A 171 14.80 2.78 10.75
CA LYS A 171 16.26 2.74 10.76
C LYS A 171 16.88 4.13 10.72
N ASP A 172 16.25 5.05 9.98
CA ASP A 172 16.72 6.44 9.87
C ASP A 172 16.26 7.32 11.04
N ASN A 173 15.13 6.98 11.65
CA ASN A 173 14.46 7.78 12.66
C ASN A 173 13.98 6.87 13.80
N PRO A 174 14.90 6.28 14.59
CA PRO A 174 14.57 5.32 15.65
C PRO A 174 13.78 5.95 16.80
N GLU A 175 13.73 7.28 16.87
CA GLU A 175 13.02 8.05 17.88
C GLU A 175 11.51 8.21 17.60
N ILE A 176 10.98 7.69 16.48
CA ILE A 176 9.53 7.72 16.18
C ILE A 176 8.73 6.95 17.25
N GLU A 177 7.78 7.65 17.87
CA GLU A 177 6.88 7.15 18.92
C GLU A 177 5.49 6.79 18.39
N HIS A 178 5.07 7.44 17.29
CA HIS A 178 3.76 7.24 16.67
C HIS A 178 3.91 7.10 15.15
N LEU A 179 3.26 6.11 14.53
CA LEU A 179 3.33 5.93 13.08
C LEU A 179 1.93 5.79 12.47
N PHE A 180 1.58 6.70 11.58
CA PHE A 180 0.31 6.73 10.85
C PHE A 180 0.45 6.05 9.49
N VAL A 181 -0.38 5.04 9.24
CA VAL A 181 -0.30 4.18 8.06
C VAL A 181 -1.68 4.00 7.42
N PRO A 182 -1.86 4.39 6.14
CA PRO A 182 -3.09 4.13 5.42
C PRO A 182 -3.46 2.64 5.39
N VAL A 183 -4.75 2.32 5.53
CA VAL A 183 -5.25 0.93 5.48
C VAL A 183 -6.38 0.78 4.47
N GLY A 184 -6.17 -0.16 3.54
CA GLY A 184 -7.20 -0.77 2.69
C GLY A 184 -7.17 -2.27 2.97
N GLY A 185 -6.72 -3.09 2.01
CA GLY A 185 -6.58 -4.54 2.22
C GLY A 185 -5.54 -4.98 3.27
N GLY A 186 -4.83 -4.06 3.90
CA GLY A 186 -3.95 -4.32 5.06
C GLY A 186 -2.50 -4.64 4.75
N GLY A 187 -2.10 -4.81 3.49
CA GLY A 187 -0.71 -5.15 3.11
C GLY A 187 0.35 -4.21 3.69
N LEU A 188 0.15 -2.89 3.50
CA LEU A 188 1.06 -1.86 4.03
C LEU A 188 1.04 -1.83 5.55
N LEU A 189 -0.16 -1.75 6.16
CA LEU A 189 -0.31 -1.70 7.62
C LEU A 189 0.27 -2.93 8.32
N SER A 190 0.02 -4.14 7.82
CA SER A 190 0.61 -5.36 8.37
C SER A 190 2.13 -5.38 8.22
N GLY A 191 2.66 -4.90 7.10
CA GLY A 191 4.10 -4.80 6.90
C GLY A 191 4.74 -3.79 7.87
N ALA A 192 4.12 -2.61 8.01
CA ALA A 192 4.55 -1.58 8.95
C ALA A 192 4.51 -2.07 10.40
N ALA A 193 3.46 -2.78 10.78
CA ALA A 193 3.32 -3.33 12.13
C ALA A 193 4.40 -4.38 12.44
N LEU A 194 4.73 -5.25 11.49
CA LEU A 194 5.83 -6.22 11.66
C LEU A 194 7.20 -5.53 11.70
N ALA A 195 7.47 -4.57 10.80
CA ALA A 195 8.71 -3.82 10.83
C ALA A 195 8.90 -3.10 12.16
N ASN A 196 7.84 -2.47 12.69
CA ASN A 196 7.88 -1.84 13.99
C ASN A 196 8.08 -2.83 15.14
N TYR A 197 7.41 -3.98 15.12
CA TYR A 197 7.58 -5.01 16.14
C TYR A 197 9.04 -5.50 16.26
N PHE A 198 9.76 -5.60 15.14
CA PHE A 198 11.14 -6.09 15.13
C PHE A 198 12.20 -5.00 15.26
N PHE A 199 11.94 -3.80 14.75
CA PHE A 199 12.98 -2.77 14.55
C PHE A 199 12.62 -1.40 15.17
N GLY A 200 11.50 -1.30 15.88
CA GLY A 200 11.04 -0.05 16.49
C GLY A 200 10.25 -0.28 17.77
N ASN A 201 9.62 0.79 18.25
CA ASN A 201 8.77 0.77 19.44
C ASN A 201 7.63 1.78 19.35
N ALA A 202 7.25 2.17 18.12
CA ALA A 202 6.19 3.14 17.90
C ALA A 202 4.81 2.53 18.16
N LYS A 203 3.84 3.36 18.54
CA LYS A 203 2.42 3.03 18.45
C LYS A 203 1.98 3.14 17.00
N ILE A 204 1.43 2.06 16.45
CA ILE A 204 1.01 2.00 15.04
C ILE A 204 -0.48 2.34 14.94
N TYR A 205 -0.81 3.30 14.09
CA TYR A 205 -2.18 3.74 13.82
C TYR A 205 -2.53 3.43 12.35
N GLY A 206 -3.54 2.58 12.15
CA GLY A 206 -4.15 2.41 10.84
C GLY A 206 -5.08 3.58 10.54
N CYS A 207 -5.04 4.14 9.33
CA CYS A 207 -5.86 5.28 8.93
C CYS A 207 -6.83 4.88 7.81
N GLU A 208 -8.12 4.82 8.15
CA GLU A 208 -9.17 4.24 7.31
C GLU A 208 -10.29 5.28 7.03
N PRO A 209 -10.84 5.34 5.81
CA PRO A 209 -12.04 6.12 5.55
C PRO A 209 -13.25 5.56 6.32
N GLU A 210 -14.04 6.42 6.95
CA GLU A 210 -15.24 6.02 7.69
C GLU A 210 -16.25 5.27 6.80
N LEU A 211 -16.32 5.64 5.52
CA LEU A 211 -17.20 4.98 4.55
C LEU A 211 -16.71 3.59 4.14
N ALA A 212 -15.50 3.17 4.50
CA ALA A 212 -14.90 1.86 4.21
C ALA A 212 -14.30 1.22 5.48
N ARG A 213 -14.97 1.36 6.62
CA ARG A 213 -14.50 1.06 8.00
C ARG A 213 -14.32 -0.42 8.40
N ASP A 214 -14.01 -1.33 7.47
CA ASP A 214 -13.96 -2.77 7.79
C ASP A 214 -12.77 -3.16 8.67
N ALA A 215 -11.62 -2.48 8.55
CA ALA A 215 -10.49 -2.71 9.43
C ALA A 215 -10.81 -2.27 10.86
N HIS A 216 -11.43 -1.09 11.03
CA HIS A 216 -11.87 -0.59 12.33
C HIS A 216 -12.85 -1.54 13.01
N ASP A 217 -13.94 -1.89 12.32
CA ASP A 217 -14.98 -2.74 12.90
C ASP A 217 -14.44 -4.16 13.16
N GLY A 218 -13.58 -4.67 12.28
CA GLY A 218 -12.91 -5.94 12.48
C GLY A 218 -11.92 -5.94 13.63
N PHE A 219 -11.21 -4.83 13.84
CA PHE A 219 -10.29 -4.65 14.96
C PHE A 219 -11.05 -4.64 16.30
N LEU A 220 -12.15 -3.89 16.40
CA LEU A 220 -12.98 -3.82 17.61
C LEU A 220 -13.66 -5.15 17.94
N THR A 221 -14.23 -5.83 16.94
CA THR A 221 -14.94 -7.09 17.15
C THR A 221 -14.00 -8.30 17.27
N GLY A 222 -12.72 -8.11 16.93
CA GLY A 222 -11.72 -9.18 16.88
C GLY A 222 -11.97 -10.22 15.79
N LYS A 223 -12.87 -9.96 14.83
CA LYS A 223 -13.22 -10.82 13.70
C LYS A 223 -13.08 -10.05 12.39
N ARG A 224 -12.60 -10.68 11.33
CA ARG A 224 -12.50 -10.04 10.02
C ARG A 224 -13.89 -9.69 9.49
N VAL A 225 -14.09 -8.42 9.12
CA VAL A 225 -15.31 -7.87 8.52
C VAL A 225 -15.11 -7.71 7.01
N ILE A 226 -16.20 -7.73 6.24
CA ILE A 226 -16.22 -7.41 4.82
C ILE A 226 -16.75 -6.00 4.64
N VAL A 227 -16.09 -5.21 3.80
CA VAL A 227 -16.52 -3.86 3.47
C VAL A 227 -17.87 -3.89 2.72
N ASN A 228 -18.84 -3.10 3.19
CA ASN A 228 -20.20 -3.05 2.61
C ASN A 228 -20.46 -1.78 1.79
N ASN A 229 -19.85 -0.66 2.16
CA ASN A 229 -19.82 0.60 1.42
C ASN A 229 -18.34 0.97 1.19
N SER A 230 -18.02 1.57 0.05
CA SER A 230 -16.66 2.01 -0.24
C SER A 230 -16.63 3.26 -1.12
N ASP A 231 -17.69 4.08 -1.07
CA ASP A 231 -17.75 5.32 -1.82
C ASP A 231 -16.94 6.44 -1.14
N THR A 232 -15.62 6.33 -1.26
CA THR A 232 -14.64 7.29 -0.72
C THR A 232 -13.76 7.86 -1.83
N ILE A 233 -13.26 9.09 -1.62
CA ILE A 233 -12.21 9.73 -2.43
C ILE A 233 -10.88 8.98 -2.31
N ALA A 234 -10.66 8.24 -1.22
CA ALA A 234 -9.46 7.43 -0.99
C ALA A 234 -9.55 6.08 -1.74
N ASP A 235 -9.47 6.14 -3.07
CA ASP A 235 -9.78 5.00 -3.94
C ASP A 235 -8.89 3.76 -3.77
N GLY A 236 -7.66 3.93 -3.27
CA GLY A 236 -6.75 2.84 -2.93
C GLY A 236 -7.13 2.06 -1.67
N LEU A 237 -8.12 2.51 -0.89
CA LEU A 237 -8.49 1.96 0.41
C LEU A 237 -9.86 1.26 0.44
N LYS A 238 -10.46 1.02 -0.74
CA LYS A 238 -11.83 0.49 -0.89
C LYS A 238 -12.01 -1.02 -0.63
N THR A 239 -11.00 -1.71 -0.11
CA THR A 239 -10.95 -3.18 -0.09
C THR A 239 -10.90 -3.74 1.32
N SER A 240 -11.63 -4.83 1.58
CA SER A 240 -11.56 -5.51 2.87
C SER A 240 -10.15 -6.03 3.20
N LEU A 241 -9.80 -6.03 4.48
CA LEU A 241 -8.56 -6.65 4.98
C LEU A 241 -8.36 -8.07 4.42
N GLY A 242 -7.12 -8.45 4.10
CA GLY A 242 -6.78 -9.82 3.72
C GLY A 242 -6.85 -10.81 4.89
N LYS A 243 -6.96 -12.11 4.59
CA LYS A 243 -7.01 -13.16 5.62
C LYS A 243 -5.68 -13.29 6.38
N LYS A 244 -4.55 -13.05 5.72
CA LYS A 244 -3.21 -13.05 6.30
C LYS A 244 -2.89 -11.72 7.00
N ASN A 245 -3.43 -10.61 6.50
CA ASN A 245 -3.18 -9.28 7.04
C ASN A 245 -3.90 -9.08 8.38
N PHE A 246 -5.15 -9.53 8.50
CA PHE A 246 -5.99 -9.28 9.67
C PHE A 246 -5.38 -9.77 11.00
N PRO A 247 -4.87 -11.02 11.12
CA PRO A 247 -4.22 -11.47 12.36
C PRO A 247 -3.02 -10.62 12.77
N ILE A 248 -2.20 -10.20 11.80
CA ILE A 248 -1.03 -9.34 12.06
C ILE A 248 -1.50 -7.97 12.59
N ILE A 249 -2.49 -7.38 11.93
CA ILE A 249 -3.05 -6.08 12.32
C ILE A 249 -3.62 -6.17 13.74
N LYS A 250 -4.43 -7.20 14.03
CA LYS A 250 -5.02 -7.41 15.37
C LYS A 250 -3.96 -7.56 16.47
N SER A 251 -2.82 -8.18 16.17
CA SER A 251 -1.76 -8.43 17.15
C SER A 251 -0.85 -7.24 17.41
N TYR A 252 -0.59 -6.39 16.40
CA TYR A 252 0.51 -5.43 16.46
C TYR A 252 0.12 -3.97 16.19
N VAL A 253 -1.11 -3.69 15.75
CA VAL A 253 -1.60 -2.32 15.55
C VAL A 253 -2.25 -1.82 16.83
N SER A 254 -1.98 -0.57 17.20
CA SER A 254 -2.49 0.03 18.44
C SER A 254 -3.95 0.47 18.30
N GLN A 255 -4.30 1.07 17.16
CA GLN A 255 -5.65 1.58 16.89
C GLN A 255 -5.89 1.75 15.38
N ILE A 256 -7.15 1.66 14.95
CA ILE A 256 -7.61 2.13 13.64
C ILE A 256 -8.36 3.45 13.84
N ILE A 257 -7.90 4.51 13.17
CA ILE A 257 -8.50 5.84 13.18
C ILE A 257 -9.39 5.99 11.95
N LEU A 258 -10.66 6.33 12.20
CA LEU A 258 -11.63 6.63 11.15
C LEU A 258 -11.60 8.10 10.75
N LEU A 259 -11.73 8.33 9.45
CA LEU A 259 -11.68 9.65 8.84
C LEU A 259 -12.87 9.88 7.93
N THR A 260 -13.58 10.98 8.14
CA THR A 260 -14.61 11.46 7.23
C THR A 260 -13.99 11.91 5.91
N GLU A 261 -14.78 11.93 4.83
CA GLU A 261 -14.31 12.41 3.52
C GLU A 261 -13.76 13.84 3.58
N LYS A 262 -14.38 14.70 4.41
CA LYS A 262 -13.94 16.08 4.64
C LYS A 262 -12.59 16.15 5.37
N GLU A 263 -12.34 15.26 6.33
CA GLU A 263 -11.04 15.17 7.01
C GLU A 263 -9.96 14.70 6.02
N ILE A 264 -10.25 13.72 5.16
CA ILE A 264 -9.32 13.24 4.13
C ILE A 264 -9.01 14.36 3.13
N GLU A 265 -10.02 15.06 2.62
CA GLU A 265 -9.86 16.20 1.71
C GLU A 265 -9.03 17.31 2.35
N ASN A 266 -9.32 17.67 3.61
CA ASN A 266 -8.53 18.66 4.35
C ASN A 266 -7.07 18.23 4.54
N GLY A 267 -6.82 16.97 4.93
CA GLY A 267 -5.47 16.43 5.07
C GLY A 267 -4.71 16.43 3.74
N TRP A 268 -5.42 16.19 2.65
CA TRP A 268 -4.86 16.19 1.31
C TRP A 268 -4.41 17.58 0.86
N HIS A 269 -5.27 18.60 0.99
CA HIS A 269 -4.92 20.00 0.72
C HIS A 269 -3.80 20.49 1.65
N THR A 270 -3.89 20.18 2.95
CA THR A 270 -2.87 20.57 3.93
C THR A 270 -1.51 19.98 3.57
N CYS A 271 -1.45 18.71 3.14
CA CYS A 271 -0.20 18.10 2.72
C CYS A 271 0.43 18.87 1.54
N LEU A 272 -0.34 19.14 0.48
CA LEU A 272 0.17 19.91 -0.65
C LEU A 272 0.63 21.30 -0.22
N GLU A 273 -0.18 22.03 0.54
CA GLU A 273 0.12 23.40 0.94
C GLU A 273 1.36 23.52 1.82
N THR A 274 1.61 22.54 2.69
CA THR A 274 2.68 22.61 3.68
C THR A 274 3.97 21.91 3.26
N THR A 275 3.89 20.91 2.37
CA THR A 275 5.03 20.09 1.97
C THR A 275 5.40 20.21 0.48
N LYS A 276 4.49 20.79 -0.33
CA LYS A 276 4.58 20.86 -1.79
C LYS A 276 4.66 19.48 -2.47
N GLN A 277 4.24 18.43 -1.76
CA GLN A 277 4.19 17.08 -2.28
C GLN A 277 2.85 16.80 -2.94
N PHE A 278 2.90 16.19 -4.11
CA PHE A 278 1.73 15.70 -4.82
C PHE A 278 1.44 14.26 -4.39
N ILE A 279 0.34 14.06 -3.67
CA ILE A 279 -0.08 12.74 -3.16
C ILE A 279 -1.49 12.40 -3.64
N GLU A 280 -1.84 11.13 -3.68
CA GLU A 280 -3.22 10.68 -3.92
C GLU A 280 -4.06 10.75 -2.63
N PRO A 281 -5.40 10.85 -2.68
CA PRO A 281 -6.23 10.96 -1.47
C PRO A 281 -6.05 9.83 -0.45
N SER A 282 -5.73 8.61 -0.90
CA SER A 282 -5.41 7.48 -0.01
C SER A 282 -4.18 7.72 0.87
N ALA A 283 -3.17 8.44 0.38
CA ALA A 283 -1.99 8.79 1.16
C ALA A 283 -2.28 9.90 2.18
N ALA A 284 -3.33 10.70 1.96
CA ALA A 284 -3.72 11.77 2.85
C ALA A 284 -4.37 11.28 4.15
N THR A 285 -4.79 10.01 4.25
CA THR A 285 -5.43 9.51 5.48
C THR A 285 -4.50 9.56 6.69
N GLY A 286 -3.20 9.27 6.52
CA GLY A 286 -2.22 9.44 7.59
C GLY A 286 -2.05 10.90 8.04
N VAL A 287 -2.08 11.82 7.08
CA VAL A 287 -2.01 13.28 7.34
C VAL A 287 -3.26 13.77 8.07
N ALA A 288 -4.44 13.35 7.62
CA ALA A 288 -5.71 13.69 8.25
C ALA A 288 -5.80 13.13 9.68
N ALA A 289 -5.33 11.90 9.91
CA ALA A 289 -5.26 11.31 11.24
C ALA A 289 -4.30 12.07 12.18
N ALA A 290 -3.14 12.51 11.68
CA ALA A 290 -2.22 13.35 12.44
C ALA A 290 -2.88 14.68 12.85
N LEU A 291 -3.55 15.37 11.92
CA LEU A 291 -4.27 16.63 12.20
C LEU A 291 -5.42 16.46 13.19
N LYS A 292 -6.12 15.31 13.14
CA LYS A 292 -7.23 14.97 14.02
C LYS A 292 -6.79 14.64 15.44
N THR A 293 -5.68 13.93 15.58
CA THR A 293 -5.23 13.40 16.88
C THR A 293 -4.28 14.32 17.61
N GLN A 294 -3.49 15.12 16.89
CA GLN A 294 -2.52 16.07 17.47
C GLN A 294 -1.65 15.43 18.56
N LEU A 295 -1.15 14.21 18.29
CA LEU A 295 -0.28 13.52 19.23
C LEU A 295 1.02 14.31 19.41
N THR A 296 1.50 14.32 20.66
CA THR A 296 2.82 14.86 21.01
C THR A 296 3.89 13.79 20.83
N GLY A 297 5.16 14.20 20.77
CA GLY A 297 6.29 13.29 20.52
C GLY A 297 6.62 13.19 19.02
N LYS A 298 7.58 12.30 18.69
CA LYS A 298 8.02 12.12 17.31
C LYS A 298 7.05 11.25 16.52
N CYS A 299 6.54 11.76 15.42
CA CYS A 299 5.53 11.10 14.60
C CYS A 299 6.06 10.77 13.19
N GLY A 300 5.71 9.60 12.68
CA GLY A 300 5.92 9.19 11.29
C GLY A 300 4.61 9.13 10.51
N ILE A 301 4.63 9.51 9.23
CA ILE A 301 3.49 9.38 8.32
C ILE A 301 3.96 8.70 7.02
N LEU A 302 3.30 7.60 6.64
CA LEU A 302 3.54 6.96 5.34
C LEU A 302 2.68 7.60 4.24
N LEU A 303 3.31 8.35 3.33
CA LEU A 303 2.64 8.90 2.14
C LEU A 303 2.59 7.84 1.04
N CYS A 304 1.59 6.96 1.08
CA CYS A 304 1.62 5.68 0.36
C CYS A 304 1.64 5.77 -1.19
N GLY A 305 1.20 6.87 -1.79
CA GLY A 305 1.10 6.97 -3.25
C GLY A 305 0.76 8.37 -3.76
N GLY A 306 1.00 8.59 -5.05
CA GLY A 306 0.76 9.84 -5.77
C GLY A 306 -0.03 9.68 -7.07
N ASN A 307 -0.65 8.51 -7.30
CA ASN A 307 -1.23 8.16 -8.59
C ASN A 307 -2.69 8.59 -8.70
N MET A 308 -2.91 9.77 -9.27
CA MET A 308 -4.25 10.26 -9.57
C MET A 308 -4.30 11.03 -10.88
N ASP A 309 -5.51 11.22 -11.43
CA ASP A 309 -5.70 12.05 -12.61
C ASP A 309 -5.55 13.53 -12.23
N VAL A 310 -4.41 14.13 -12.61
CA VAL A 310 -4.08 15.54 -12.36
C VAL A 310 -5.11 16.51 -12.96
N ARG A 311 -5.89 16.11 -13.96
CA ARG A 311 -6.96 16.97 -14.51
C ARG A 311 -8.15 17.05 -13.56
N LYS A 312 -8.36 16.03 -12.74
CA LYS A 312 -9.34 16.06 -11.63
C LYS A 312 -8.81 16.85 -10.43
N PHE A 313 -7.49 17.04 -10.34
CA PHE A 313 -6.84 17.88 -9.33
C PHE A 313 -7.09 19.37 -9.59
N ALA A 314 -6.94 19.83 -10.83
CA ALA A 314 -7.01 21.24 -11.20
C ALA A 314 -8.44 21.83 -11.25
N LEU A 315 -9.47 21.02 -10.98
CA LEU A 315 -10.89 21.40 -11.07
C LEU A 315 -11.58 21.45 -9.69
N ARG A 316 -10.80 21.46 -8.59
CA ARG A 316 -11.28 21.69 -7.23
C ARG A 316 -10.51 22.82 -6.58
#